data_AF-A0A0R3S716-F1
#
_entry.id   AF-A0A0R3S716-F1
#
_cell.length_a   1.000
_cell.length_b   1.000
_cell.length_c   1.000
_cell.angle_alpha   90.00
_cell.angle_beta   90.00
_cell.angle_gamma   90.00
#
_symmetry.space_group_name_H-M   'P 1'
#
loop_
_entity.id
_entity.type
_entity.pdbx_description
1 polymer ?
#
loop_
_entity_poly.entity_id
_entity_poly.type
_entity_poly.pdbx_seq_one_letter_code
_entity_poly.pdbx_strand_id
1 'polypeptide(L)'
;MITLAASNRWNNSRYVLPRLTLLTGQFAITTFISVILILYFMGFIEKLNDIVIGSYEYWANDKLSEDDRIRAVNDLFIYAIGTFIVVFMYTVYELFELHITRKYQNTLDTPPEFIPVRNQEPPRLAGPKLSIGQPQRVPPPPYNPQYR
;
A
#
# COMPACT_ATOMS: atom_id res chain seq x y z
N MET A 1 -0.11 -0.36 -12.02
CA MET A 1 -0.49 -1.14 -13.22
C MET A 1 -0.36 -2.65 -13.00
N ILE A 2 0.80 -3.18 -12.58
CA ILE A 2 1.05 -4.63 -12.48
C ILE A 2 0.17 -5.33 -11.43
N THR A 3 0.00 -4.74 -10.24
CA THR A 3 -0.84 -5.29 -9.16
C THR A 3 -2.33 -5.31 -9.50
N LEU A 4 -2.79 -4.31 -10.26
CA LEU A 4 -4.17 -4.19 -10.74
C LEU A 4 -4.46 -5.21 -11.85
N ALA A 5 -3.49 -5.44 -12.74
CA ALA A 5 -3.55 -6.49 -13.74
C ALA A 5 -3.51 -7.90 -13.10
N ALA A 6 -2.72 -8.10 -12.05
CA ALA A 6 -2.67 -9.35 -11.29
C ALA A 6 -4.00 -9.60 -10.54
N SER A 7 -4.59 -8.57 -9.93
CA SER A 7 -5.91 -8.64 -9.27
C SER A 7 -7.02 -9.05 -10.24
N ASN A 8 -6.98 -8.49 -11.46
CA ASN A 8 -7.95 -8.82 -12.51
C ASN A 8 -7.74 -10.25 -13.04
N ARG A 9 -6.48 -10.69 -13.20
CA ARG A 9 -6.11 -12.04 -13.66
C ARG A 9 -6.49 -13.13 -12.64
N TRP A 10 -6.45 -12.84 -11.34
CA TRP A 10 -6.87 -13.76 -10.28
C TRP A 10 -8.36 -13.64 -9.92
N ASN A 11 -9.16 -12.95 -10.75
CA ASN A 11 -10.60 -12.76 -10.56
C ASN A 11 -10.95 -12.18 -9.17
N ASN A 12 -10.05 -11.39 -8.61
CA ASN A 12 -10.19 -10.81 -7.28
C ASN A 12 -10.69 -9.36 -7.47
N SER A 13 -12.00 -9.19 -7.66
CA SER A 13 -12.61 -7.89 -8.02
C SER A 13 -12.62 -6.86 -6.89
N ARG A 14 -12.02 -7.17 -5.74
CA ARG A 14 -12.25 -6.47 -4.46
C ARG A 14 -11.12 -5.54 -4.02
N TYR A 15 -10.15 -5.23 -4.89
CA TYR A 15 -9.05 -4.28 -4.64
C TYR A 15 -8.16 -4.57 -3.41
N VAL A 16 -8.24 -5.77 -2.83
CA VAL A 16 -7.49 -6.16 -1.63
C VAL A 16 -5.99 -6.33 -1.93
N LEU A 17 -5.63 -6.90 -3.09
CA LEU A 17 -4.24 -7.13 -3.48
C LEU A 17 -3.45 -5.82 -3.68
N PRO A 18 -3.96 -4.80 -4.42
CA PRO A 18 -3.31 -3.49 -4.47
C PRO A 18 -3.07 -2.87 -3.09
N ARG A 19 -4.04 -2.97 -2.18
CA ARG A 19 -3.92 -2.44 -0.81
C ARG A 19 -2.86 -3.18 0.00
N LEU A 20 -2.83 -4.52 -0.09
CA LEU A 20 -1.82 -5.33 0.60
C LEU A 20 -0.41 -5.04 0.08
N THR A 21 -0.24 -4.88 -1.24
CA THR A 21 1.07 -4.52 -1.82
C THR A 21 1.53 -3.13 -1.36
N LEU A 22 0.63 -2.15 -1.36
CA LEU A 22 0.93 -0.80 -0.88
C LEU A 22 1.38 -0.82 0.58
N LEU A 23 0.62 -1.50 1.44
CA LEU A 23 0.88 -1.61 2.86
C LEU A 23 2.17 -2.39 3.17
N THR A 24 2.49 -3.41 2.37
CA THR A 24 3.76 -4.15 2.49
C THR A 24 4.95 -3.30 2.07
N GLY A 25 4.82 -2.49 1.00
CA GLY A 25 5.87 -1.57 0.57
C GLY A 25 6.13 -0.48 1.61
N GLN A 26 5.06 0.04 2.20
CA GLN A 26 5.15 1.02 3.28
C GLN A 26 5.85 0.42 4.52
N PHE A 27 5.50 -0.81 4.89
CA PHE A 27 6.14 -1.53 5.99
C PHE A 27 7.64 -1.77 5.77
N ALA A 28 8.05 -2.00 4.52
CA ALA A 28 9.46 -2.13 4.18
C ALA A 28 10.22 -0.81 4.40
N ILE A 29 9.64 0.33 4.02
CA ILE A 29 10.23 1.66 4.21
C ILE A 29 10.32 1.99 5.69
N THR A 30 9.25 1.76 6.45
CA THR A 30 9.21 2.05 7.90
C THR A 30 10.21 1.19 8.66
N THR A 31 10.35 -0.08 8.28
CA THR A 31 11.39 -0.98 8.81
C THR A 31 12.79 -0.46 8.48
N PHE A 32 13.04 -0.02 7.25
CA PHE A 32 14.33 0.54 6.85
C PHE A 32 14.70 1.78 7.67
N ILE A 33 13.76 2.72 7.85
CA ILE A 33 13.95 3.92 8.69
C ILE A 33 14.20 3.51 10.15
N SER A 34 13.47 2.53 10.66
CA SER A 34 13.64 2.00 12.02
C SER A 34 15.03 1.41 12.23
N VAL A 35 15.57 0.68 11.25
CA VAL A 35 16.94 0.14 11.31
C VAL A 35 17.97 1.26 11.40
N ILE A 36 17.82 2.32 10.59
CA ILE A 36 18.72 3.48 10.65
C ILE A 36 18.66 4.16 12.02
N LEU A 37 17.46 4.35 12.58
CA LEU A 37 17.29 4.94 13.91
C LEU A 37 17.88 4.05 15.02
N ILE A 38 17.71 2.73 14.93
CA ILE A 38 18.32 1.80 15.89
C ILE A 38 19.84 1.92 15.81
N LEU A 39 20.43 1.90 14.62
CA LEU A 39 21.87 2.07 14.44
C LEU A 39 22.34 3.42 15.00
N TYR A 40 21.56 4.48 14.80
CA TYR A 40 21.80 5.78 15.39
C TYR A 40 21.92 5.67 16.91
N PHE A 41 20.92 5.16 17.62
CA PHE A 41 20.97 5.03 19.08
C PHE A 41 21.94 3.96 19.61
N MET A 42 22.32 2.98 18.78
CA MET A 42 23.23 1.89 19.16
C MET A 42 24.72 2.32 19.22
N GLY A 43 25.03 3.57 18.86
CA GLY A 43 26.37 4.15 19.00
C GLY A 43 26.99 4.64 17.69
N PHE A 44 26.27 4.58 16.57
CA PHE A 44 26.73 5.15 15.29
C PHE A 44 26.37 6.63 15.12
N ILE A 45 26.00 7.32 16.21
CA ILE A 45 25.59 8.74 16.24
C ILE A 45 26.62 9.62 15.52
N GLU A 46 27.90 9.53 15.89
CA GLU A 46 28.96 10.37 15.34
C GLU A 46 29.09 10.18 13.82
N LYS A 47 29.14 8.92 13.35
CA LYS A 47 29.29 8.60 11.93
C LYS A 47 28.09 9.04 11.10
N LEU A 48 26.88 8.86 11.62
CA LEU A 48 25.66 9.25 10.92
C LEU A 48 25.52 10.78 10.90
N ASN A 49 25.85 11.46 11.99
CA ASN A 49 25.87 12.92 12.04
C ASN A 49 26.90 13.50 11.07
N ASP A 50 28.10 12.92 10.99
CA ASP A 50 29.13 13.33 10.04
C ASP A 50 28.67 13.14 8.58
N ILE A 51 27.99 12.04 8.27
CA ILE A 51 27.42 11.82 6.93
C ILE A 51 26.36 12.87 6.60
N VAL A 52 25.45 13.15 7.53
CA VAL A 52 24.36 14.12 7.31
C VAL A 52 24.93 15.53 7.17
N ILE A 53 25.77 15.97 8.10
CA ILE A 53 26.37 17.31 8.08
C ILE A 53 27.31 17.45 6.88
N GLY A 54 28.14 16.46 6.60
CA GLY A 54 29.03 16.48 5.43
C GLY A 54 28.25 16.53 4.11
N SER A 55 27.09 15.86 4.03
CA SER A 55 26.21 15.99 2.87
C SER A 55 25.66 17.42 2.75
N TYR A 56 25.25 18.03 3.87
CA TYR A 56 24.78 19.41 3.89
C TYR A 56 25.87 20.38 3.44
N GLU A 57 27.09 20.29 3.98
CA GLU A 57 28.22 21.16 3.60
C GLU A 57 28.56 21.02 2.11
N TYR A 58 28.51 19.80 1.57
CA TYR A 58 28.72 19.53 0.15
C TYR A 58 27.67 20.24 -0.73
N TRP A 59 26.39 20.13 -0.37
CA TRP A 59 25.30 20.76 -1.14
C TRP A 59 25.23 22.28 -0.96
N ALA A 60 25.54 22.78 0.24
CA ALA A 60 25.59 24.20 0.56
C ALA A 60 26.84 24.89 0.03
N ASN A 61 27.87 24.13 -0.35
CA ASN A 61 29.20 24.61 -0.73
C ASN A 61 29.80 25.57 0.32
N ASP A 62 29.52 25.28 1.59
CA ASP A 62 29.94 26.07 2.74
C ASP A 62 30.27 25.14 3.92
N LYS A 63 31.32 25.47 4.66
CA LYS A 63 31.74 24.68 5.83
C LYS A 63 31.16 25.28 7.08
N LEU A 64 30.53 24.45 7.93
CA LEU A 64 30.02 24.95 9.19
C LEU A 64 31.17 25.37 10.11
N SER A 65 30.92 26.45 10.86
CA SER A 65 31.72 26.75 12.06
C SER A 65 31.58 25.62 13.09
N GLU A 66 32.60 25.41 13.92
CA GLU A 66 32.56 24.39 14.97
C GLU A 66 31.37 24.57 15.93
N ASP A 67 31.04 25.83 16.27
CA ASP A 67 29.90 26.14 17.13
C ASP A 67 28.56 25.74 16.48
N ASP A 68 28.42 25.97 15.17
CA ASP A 68 27.22 25.61 14.41
C ASP A 68 27.13 24.09 14.24
N ARG A 69 28.26 23.41 14.08
CA ARG A 69 28.33 21.95 13.97
C ARG A 69 27.89 21.28 15.27
N ILE A 70 28.33 21.77 16.42
CA ILE A 70 27.87 21.28 17.74
C ILE A 70 26.35 21.45 17.88
N ARG A 71 25.82 22.61 17.46
CA ARG A 71 24.38 22.87 17.49
C ARG A 71 23.61 21.93 16.55
N ALA A 72 24.10 21.73 15.33
CA ALA A 72 23.50 20.83 14.35
C ALA A 72 23.46 19.38 14.85
N VAL A 73 24.51 18.90 15.51
CA VAL A 73 24.55 17.56 16.13
C VAL A 73 23.47 17.42 17.22
N ASN A 74 23.33 18.43 18.08
CA ASN A 74 22.31 18.42 19.13
C ASN A 74 20.89 18.44 18.56
N ASP A 75 20.66 19.26 17.53
CA ASP A 75 19.37 19.33 16.84
C ASP A 75 19.06 17.99 16.15
N LEU A 76 20.04 17.35 15.48
CA LEU A 76 19.88 16.03 14.88
C LEU A 76 19.50 14.97 15.90
N PHE A 77 20.08 15.03 17.10
CA PHE A 77 19.75 14.12 18.18
C PHE A 77 18.30 14.30 18.66
N ILE A 78 17.84 15.55 18.84
CA ILE A 78 16.45 15.84 19.20
C ILE A 78 15.49 15.36 18.10
N TYR A 79 15.82 15.61 16.83
CA TYR A 79 15.04 15.14 15.69
C TYR A 79 15.01 13.62 15.60
N ALA A 80 16.10 12.93 15.89
CA ALA A 80 16.14 11.47 15.92
C ALA A 80 15.18 10.90 16.99
N ILE A 81 15.14 11.51 18.19
CA ILE A 81 14.20 11.11 19.25
C ILE A 81 12.74 11.33 18.80
N GLY A 82 12.43 12.52 18.28
CA GLY A 82 11.09 12.83 17.79
C GLY A 82 10.65 11.89 16.68
N THR A 83 11.53 11.62 15.73
CA THR A 83 11.28 10.70 14.62
C THR A 83 11.07 9.27 15.13
N PHE A 84 11.84 8.82 16.12
CA PHE A 84 11.67 7.49 16.71
C PHE A 84 10.28 7.29 17.30
N ILE A 85 9.77 8.27 18.06
CA ILE A 85 8.43 8.22 18.66
C ILE A 85 7.36 8.13 17.57
N VAL A 86 7.48 8.96 16.52
CA VAL A 86 6.52 8.98 15.41
C VAL A 86 6.54 7.66 14.64
N VAL A 87 7.72 7.16 14.29
CA VAL A 87 7.88 5.89 13.57
C VAL A 87 7.37 4.72 14.40
N PHE A 88 7.61 4.72 15.72
CA PHE A 88 7.08 3.70 16.62
C PHE A 88 5.55 3.68 16.61
N MET A 89 4.91 4.83 16.82
CA MET A 89 3.46 4.96 16.75
C MET A 89 2.92 4.49 15.39
N TYR A 90 3.56 4.94 14.31
CA TYR A 90 3.19 4.56 12.94
C TYR A 90 3.29 3.06 12.71
N THR A 91 4.34 2.42 13.19
CA THR A 91 4.54 0.96 13.07
C THR A 91 3.41 0.20 13.75
N VAL A 92 2.95 0.65 14.93
CA VAL A 92 1.79 0.05 15.61
C VAL A 92 0.53 0.17 14.74
N TYR A 93 0.25 1.34 14.17
CA TYR A 93 -0.87 1.53 13.25
C TYR A 93 -0.78 0.61 12.03
N GLU A 94 0.39 0.50 11.43
CA GLU A 94 0.62 -0.33 10.26
C GLU A 94 0.42 -1.82 10.55
N LEU A 95 0.84 -2.31 11.73
CA LEU A 95 0.57 -3.68 12.17
C LEU A 95 -0.93 -3.96 12.32
N PHE A 96 -1.69 -3.00 12.88
CA PHE A 96 -3.15 -3.12 12.96
C PHE A 96 -3.80 -3.15 11.57
N GLU A 97 -3.38 -2.27 10.66
CA GLU A 97 -3.90 -2.25 9.29
C GLU A 97 -3.58 -3.55 8.55
N LEU A 98 -2.36 -4.08 8.71
CA LEU A 98 -1.96 -5.35 8.11
C LEU A 98 -2.79 -6.50 8.68
N HIS A 99 -3.02 -6.51 9.99
CA HIS A 99 -3.83 -7.52 10.66
C HIS A 99 -5.29 -7.50 10.17
N ILE A 100 -5.92 -6.31 10.13
CA ILE A 100 -7.29 -6.15 9.66
C ILE A 100 -7.40 -6.53 8.18
N THR A 101 -6.46 -6.08 7.34
CA THR A 101 -6.46 -6.37 5.90
C THR A 101 -6.26 -7.85 5.62
N ARG A 102 -5.37 -8.54 6.36
CA ARG A 102 -5.22 -10.00 6.28
C ARG A 102 -6.47 -10.73 6.76
N LYS A 103 -7.06 -10.32 7.88
CA LYS A 103 -8.30 -10.92 8.38
C LYS A 103 -9.42 -10.77 7.35
N TYR A 104 -9.57 -9.59 6.77
CA TYR A 104 -10.55 -9.32 5.71
C TYR A 104 -10.31 -10.21 4.49
N GLN A 105 -9.06 -10.39 4.05
CA GLN A 105 -8.72 -11.32 2.98
C GLN A 105 -9.13 -12.77 3.33
N ASN A 106 -8.78 -13.26 4.52
CA ASN A 106 -9.07 -14.62 4.93
C ASN A 106 -10.57 -14.91 5.05
N THR A 107 -11.37 -13.92 5.52
CA THR A 107 -12.84 -14.02 5.58
C THR A 107 -13.50 -13.98 4.20
N LEU A 108 -12.80 -13.49 3.17
CA LEU A 108 -13.26 -13.54 1.79
C LEU A 108 -12.89 -14.86 1.08
N ASP A 109 -11.75 -15.45 1.43
CA ASP A 109 -11.33 -16.77 0.94
C ASP A 109 -12.17 -17.91 1.55
N THR A 110 -12.88 -17.65 2.66
CA THR A 110 -13.96 -18.52 3.16
C THR A 110 -15.23 -18.15 2.41
N PRO A 111 -15.85 -19.03 1.59
CA PRO A 111 -16.92 -18.61 0.69
C PRO A 111 -18.19 -18.20 1.46
N PRO A 112 -18.62 -16.93 1.43
CA PRO A 112 -19.88 -16.51 2.04
C PRO A 112 -20.71 -15.80 0.96
N GLU A 113 -21.43 -16.57 0.14
CA GLU A 113 -22.63 -16.19 -0.64
C GLU A 113 -22.60 -14.95 -1.56
N PHE A 114 -21.54 -14.13 -1.57
CA PHE A 114 -21.51 -12.86 -2.26
C PHE A 114 -20.46 -12.91 -3.36
N ILE A 115 -20.87 -13.47 -4.49
CA ILE A 115 -20.17 -13.31 -5.76
C ILE A 115 -20.36 -11.84 -6.14
N PRO A 116 -19.30 -11.00 -6.19
CA PRO A 116 -19.45 -9.67 -6.76
C PRO A 116 -19.94 -9.87 -8.19
N VAL A 117 -21.18 -9.47 -8.45
CA VAL A 117 -21.77 -9.56 -9.79
C VAL A 117 -20.89 -8.71 -10.69
N ARG A 118 -20.12 -9.39 -11.53
CA ARG A 118 -19.41 -8.76 -12.63
C ARG A 118 -20.49 -7.97 -13.39
N ASN A 119 -20.31 -6.67 -13.61
CA ASN A 119 -21.23 -5.84 -14.42
C ASN A 119 -21.39 -6.35 -15.88
N GLN A 120 -20.73 -7.45 -16.21
CA GLN A 120 -21.04 -8.33 -17.31
C GLN A 120 -21.52 -9.63 -16.68
N GLU A 121 -22.85 -9.81 -16.60
CA GLU A 121 -23.42 -11.10 -16.24
C GLU A 121 -22.72 -12.19 -17.06
N PRO A 122 -22.21 -13.27 -16.43
CA PRO A 122 -21.76 -14.41 -17.21
C PRO A 122 -22.98 -14.90 -17.99
N PRO A 123 -22.85 -15.19 -19.30
CA PRO A 123 -23.96 -15.72 -20.07
C PRO A 123 -24.45 -16.97 -19.33
N ARG A 124 -25.70 -16.91 -18.84
CA ARG A 124 -26.35 -18.06 -18.21
C ARG A 124 -26.14 -19.25 -19.15
N LEU A 125 -25.71 -20.37 -18.59
CA LEU A 125 -25.60 -21.65 -19.28
C LEU A 125 -26.98 -22.03 -19.84
N ALA A 126 -27.28 -21.53 -21.03
CA ALA A 126 -28.43 -21.93 -21.81
C ALA A 126 -28.05 -23.19 -22.57
N GLY A 127 -28.05 -24.32 -21.86
CA GLY A 127 -28.04 -25.66 -22.44
C GLY A 127 -26.84 -26.00 -23.36
N PRO A 128 -26.79 -27.24 -23.83
CA PRO A 128 -25.70 -27.68 -24.69
C PRO A 128 -25.90 -27.14 -26.10
N LYS A 129 -24.84 -26.51 -26.62
CA LYS A 129 -24.66 -25.95 -27.97
C LYS A 129 -25.22 -24.54 -28.16
N LEU A 130 -24.34 -23.54 -28.05
CA LEU A 130 -24.36 -22.33 -28.91
C LEU A 130 -22.97 -21.70 -28.87
N SER A 131 -22.26 -21.77 -29.99
CA SER A 131 -20.91 -21.23 -30.18
C SER A 131 -20.90 -19.69 -30.12
N ILE A 132 -19.86 -19.13 -29.53
CA ILE A 132 -19.56 -17.71 -29.22
C ILE A 132 -19.57 -16.74 -30.44
N GLY A 133 -19.92 -17.18 -31.64
CA GLY A 133 -19.75 -16.42 -32.89
C GLY A 133 -21.00 -15.77 -33.49
N GLN A 134 -22.16 -15.77 -32.83
CA GLN A 134 -23.41 -15.34 -33.46
C GLN A 134 -23.94 -14.01 -32.87
N PRO A 135 -24.12 -12.94 -33.67
CA PRO A 135 -24.71 -11.71 -33.17
C PRO A 135 -26.15 -11.95 -32.73
N GLN A 136 -26.41 -11.86 -31.41
CA GLN A 136 -27.74 -12.01 -30.83
C GLN A 136 -28.64 -10.85 -31.30
N ARG A 137 -29.54 -11.11 -32.24
CA ARG A 137 -30.77 -10.32 -32.38
C ARG A 137 -31.68 -10.68 -31.23
N VAL A 138 -31.69 -9.86 -30.19
CA VAL A 138 -32.67 -9.96 -29.11
C VAL A 138 -34.01 -9.42 -29.64
N PRO A 139 -35.11 -10.18 -29.62
CA PRO A 139 -36.42 -9.65 -29.97
C PRO A 139 -36.81 -8.54 -28.97
N PRO A 140 -37.50 -7.48 -29.40
CA PRO A 140 -37.92 -6.42 -28.50
C PRO A 140 -38.83 -6.99 -27.40
N PRO A 141 -38.74 -6.46 -26.17
CA PRO A 141 -39.56 -6.93 -25.06
C PRO A 141 -41.05 -6.80 -25.38
N PRO A 142 -41.90 -7.73 -24.91
CA PRO A 142 -43.34 -7.70 -25.17
C PRO A 142 -43.96 -6.40 -24.62
N TYR A 143 -44.82 -5.78 -25.43
CA TYR A 143 -45.52 -4.54 -25.08
C TYR A 143 -46.42 -4.76 -23.86
N ASN A 144 -46.22 -3.97 -22.80
CA ASN A 144 -47.05 -4.02 -21.60
C ASN A 144 -48.25 -3.04 -21.73
N PRO A 145 -49.49 -3.53 -21.85
CA PRO A 145 -50.67 -2.68 -22.01
C PRO A 145 -51.08 -1.91 -20.75
N GLN A 146 -50.41 -2.11 -19.60
CA GLN A 146 -50.72 -1.39 -18.36
C GLN A 146 -50.07 -0.01 -18.24
N TYR A 147 -49.15 0.35 -19.14
CA TYR A 147 -48.69 1.73 -19.28
C TYR A 147 -49.62 2.45 -20.26
N ARG A 148 -50.67 3.08 -19.74
CA ARG A 148 -51.55 3.98 -20.50
C ARG A 148 -51.50 5.38 -19.91
#